data_AF-A0A183ECI4-F1
#
_entry.id   AF-A0A183ECI4-F1
#
_cell.length_a   1.000
_cell.length_b   1.000
_cell.length_c   1.000
_cell.angle_alpha   90.00
_cell.angle_beta   90.00
_cell.angle_gamma   90.00
#
_symmetry.space_group_name_H-M   'P 1'
#
loop_
_entity.id
_entity.type
_entity.pdbx_description
1 polymer ?
#
loop_
_entity_poly.entity_id
_entity_poly.type
_entity_poly.pdbx_seq_one_letter_code
_entity_poly.pdbx_strand_id
1 'polypeptide(L)'
;MADDMLRPFVPYYSMPSFTKDLPETKKLGIILKHLYFLKREGPDAQEELVKMLKETIEKYSTPHSGFYHDPRLLEVFLIQVTCFDLV
;
A
#
# COMPACT_ATOMS: atom_id res chain seq x y z
N MET A 1 31.81 -21.95 -7.84
CA MET A 1 31.66 -21.09 -6.65
C MET A 1 30.77 -19.92 -7.10
N ALA A 2 29.48 -20.11 -7.36
CA ALA A 2 28.38 -20.52 -6.48
C ALA A 2 28.17 -19.54 -5.31
N ASP A 3 26.93 -19.03 -5.25
CA ASP A 3 26.30 -18.23 -4.19
C ASP A 3 26.58 -16.73 -4.11
N ASP A 4 26.05 -15.95 -5.07
CA ASP A 4 25.43 -14.67 -4.70
C ASP A 4 23.92 -14.93 -4.52
N MET A 5 23.59 -15.31 -3.29
CA MET A 5 22.26 -15.72 -2.87
C MET A 5 21.25 -14.62 -3.19
N LEU A 6 20.27 -15.00 -4.02
CA LEU A 6 18.95 -14.39 -4.11
C LEU A 6 18.51 -13.93 -2.72
N ARG A 7 18.49 -12.62 -2.51
CA ARG A 7 17.88 -12.04 -1.31
C ARG A 7 16.48 -12.63 -1.17
N PRO A 8 16.12 -13.21 -0.02
CA PRO A 8 14.84 -13.87 0.14
C PRO A 8 13.74 -12.88 -0.18
N PHE A 9 12.91 -13.24 -1.18
CA PHE A 9 11.61 -12.65 -1.43
C PHE A 9 10.88 -12.54 -0.09
N VAL A 10 10.72 -11.32 0.40
CA VAL A 10 10.02 -11.06 1.65
C VAL A 10 8.57 -11.54 1.48
N PRO A 11 8.00 -12.27 2.46
CA PRO A 11 6.73 -12.96 2.29
C PRO A 11 5.62 -11.99 1.90
N TYR A 12 4.73 -12.45 1.02
CA TYR A 12 3.45 -11.82 0.73
C TYR A 12 2.68 -11.59 2.04
N TYR A 13 2.75 -10.37 2.57
CA TYR A 13 1.82 -9.93 3.59
C TYR A 13 0.64 -9.29 2.87
N SER A 14 -0.52 -9.84 3.17
CA SER A 14 -1.71 -9.66 2.35
C SER A 14 -2.42 -8.39 2.77
N MET A 15 -2.87 -7.60 1.79
CA MET A 15 -3.91 -6.58 1.98
C MET A 15 -5.02 -7.13 2.88
N PRO A 16 -5.64 -6.28 3.72
CA PRO A 16 -6.65 -6.73 4.65
C PRO A 16 -7.72 -7.58 3.95
N SER A 17 -8.04 -8.72 4.57
CA SER A 17 -8.86 -9.80 3.98
C SER A 17 -10.22 -9.33 3.48
N PHE A 18 -10.78 -8.27 4.06
CA PHE A 18 -12.06 -7.67 3.64
C PHE A 18 -12.03 -7.08 2.21
N THR A 19 -10.84 -6.85 1.63
CA THR A 19 -10.70 -6.34 0.26
C THR A 19 -10.88 -7.42 -0.81
N LYS A 20 -10.94 -8.71 -0.43
CA LYS A 20 -11.03 -9.83 -1.38
C LYS A 20 -12.40 -9.90 -2.08
N ASP A 21 -13.49 -9.64 -1.35
CA ASP A 21 -14.87 -9.78 -1.84
C ASP A 21 -15.46 -8.49 -2.45
N LEU A 22 -14.69 -7.40 -2.48
CA LEU A 22 -15.16 -6.13 -3.03
C LEU A 22 -15.03 -6.11 -4.56
N PRO A 23 -15.96 -5.46 -5.29
CA PRO A 23 -15.75 -5.17 -6.69
C PRO A 23 -14.48 -4.33 -6.82
N GLU A 24 -13.64 -4.70 -7.80
CA GLU A 24 -12.30 -4.15 -7.97
C GLU A 24 -12.31 -2.61 -7.93
N THR A 25 -13.27 -1.99 -8.61
CA THR A 25 -13.49 -0.52 -8.69
C THR A 25 -13.65 0.20 -7.34
N LYS A 26 -14.08 -0.50 -6.28
CA LYS A 26 -14.27 0.05 -4.93
C LYS A 26 -13.08 -0.20 -4.00
N LYS A 27 -12.18 -1.13 -4.34
CA LYS A 27 -11.07 -1.53 -3.46
C LYS A 27 -10.17 -0.35 -3.10
N LEU A 28 -9.72 0.41 -4.10
CA LEU A 28 -8.79 1.54 -3.89
C LEU A 28 -9.39 2.64 -3.00
N GLY A 29 -10.69 2.94 -3.15
CA GLY A 29 -11.36 3.93 -2.30
C GLY A 29 -11.48 3.50 -0.85
N ILE A 30 -11.64 2.20 -0.58
CA ILE A 30 -11.70 1.68 0.79
C ILE A 30 -10.30 1.64 1.42
N ILE A 31 -9.30 1.24 0.63
CA ILE A 31 -7.89 1.29 1.03
C ILE A 31 -7.51 2.72 1.43
N LEU A 32 -7.83 3.71 0.60
CA LEU A 32 -7.57 5.12 0.92
C LEU A 32 -8.21 5.55 2.23
N LYS A 33 -9.49 5.22 2.48
CA LYS A 33 -10.15 5.54 3.75
C LYS A 33 -9.42 4.93 4.93
N HIS A 34 -8.90 3.72 4.78
CA HIS A 34 -8.16 3.04 5.83
C HIS A 34 -6.76 3.64 6.04
N LEU A 35 -6.06 4.01 4.96
CA LEU A 35 -4.81 4.75 5.04
C LEU A 35 -4.98 6.10 5.78
N TYR A 36 -6.06 6.83 5.51
CA TYR A 36 -6.39 8.04 6.26
C TYR A 36 -6.70 7.78 7.73
N PHE A 37 -7.36 6.66 8.04
CA PHE A 37 -7.61 6.25 9.41
C PHE A 37 -6.29 5.98 10.15
N LEU A 38 -5.43 5.13 9.59
CA LEU A 38 -4.12 4.80 10.18
C LEU A 38 -3.23 6.04 10.33
N LYS A 39 -3.24 6.95 9.35
CA LYS A 39 -2.54 8.24 9.45
C LYS A 39 -3.02 9.09 10.63
N ARG A 40 -4.30 9.02 11.00
CA ARG A 40 -4.89 9.77 12.12
C ARG A 40 -4.57 9.15 13.48
N GLU A 41 -4.40 7.84 13.55
CA GLU A 41 -4.01 7.14 14.78
C GLU A 41 -2.56 7.47 15.20
N GLY A 42 -1.74 7.99 14.27
CA GLY A 42 -0.42 8.53 14.58
C GLY A 42 0.64 7.43 14.79
N PRO A 43 1.58 7.60 15.74
CA PRO A 43 2.76 6.72 15.84
C PRO A 43 2.41 5.26 16.11
N ASP A 44 1.32 4.98 16.82
CA ASP A 44 0.88 3.61 17.16
C ASP A 44 0.48 2.80 15.91
N ALA A 45 0.06 3.47 14.84
CA ALA A 45 -0.35 2.85 13.58
C ALA A 45 0.67 3.03 12.45
N GLN A 46 1.85 3.62 12.74
CA GLN A 46 2.82 3.99 11.71
C GLN A 46 3.38 2.78 10.96
N GLU A 47 3.66 1.68 11.67
CA GLU A 47 4.15 0.44 11.05
C GLU A 47 3.11 -0.16 10.09
N GLU A 48 1.85 -0.22 10.53
CA GLU A 48 0.74 -0.72 9.71
C GLU A 48 0.47 0.17 8.51
N LEU A 49 0.54 1.50 8.69
CA LEU A 49 0.41 2.49 7.62
C LEU A 49 1.49 2.31 6.56
N VAL A 50 2.76 2.23 6.95
CA VAL A 50 3.88 2.05 6.02
C VAL A 50 3.75 0.74 5.25
N LYS A 51 3.36 -0.33 5.93
CA LYS A 51 3.13 -1.63 5.31
C LYS A 51 2.02 -1.56 4.27
N MET A 52 0.86 -1.02 4.63
CA MET A 52 -0.29 -0.93 3.73
C MET A 52 -0.02 -0.01 2.53
N LEU A 53 0.73 1.08 2.73
CA LEU A 53 1.18 1.95 1.65
C LEU A 53 2.02 1.20 0.62
N LYS A 54 3.05 0.45 1.07
CA LYS A 54 3.90 -0.35 0.19
C LYS A 54 3.10 -1.36 -0.61
N GLU A 55 2.25 -2.15 0.05
CA GLU A 55 1.41 -3.16 -0.60
C GLU A 55 0.44 -2.53 -1.63
N THR A 56 -0.11 -1.37 -1.31
CA THR A 56 -1.03 -0.64 -2.21
C THR A 56 -0.30 -0.14 -3.45
N ILE A 57 0.89 0.45 -3.28
CA ILE A 57 1.70 0.94 -4.39
C ILE A 57 2.13 -0.23 -5.28
N GLU A 58 2.75 -1.26 -4.72
CA GLU A 58 3.22 -2.43 -5.48
C GLU A 58 2.11 -3.09 -6.30
N LYS A 59 0.89 -3.15 -5.75
CA LYS A 59 -0.24 -3.80 -6.42
C LYS A 59 -0.90 -2.93 -7.48
N TYR A 60 -1.06 -1.63 -7.22
CA TYR A 60 -1.90 -0.76 -8.04
C TYR A 60 -1.12 0.20 -8.93
N SER A 61 0.15 0.48 -8.65
CA SER A 61 1.00 1.35 -9.48
C SER A 61 1.69 0.62 -10.63
N THR A 62 1.30 -0.61 -10.95
CA THR A 62 1.82 -1.34 -12.11
C THR A 62 1.04 -0.99 -13.38
N PRO A 63 1.69 -0.88 -14.56
CA PRO A 63 1.01 -0.52 -15.81
C PRO A 63 -0.13 -1.46 -16.22
N HIS A 64 -0.13 -2.69 -15.70
CA HIS A 64 -1.18 -3.69 -15.96
C HIS A 64 -2.37 -3.59 -15.00
N SER A 65 -2.28 -2.74 -13.98
CA SER A 65 -3.38 -2.49 -13.06
C SER A 65 -4.43 -1.61 -13.72
N GLY A 66 -5.71 -1.97 -13.58
CA GLY A 66 -6.83 -1.10 -13.96
C GLY A 66 -6.87 0.22 -13.19
N PHE A 67 -6.03 0.37 -12.16
CA PHE A 67 -5.89 1.58 -11.35
C PHE A 67 -4.68 2.43 -11.71
N TYR A 68 -3.83 2.03 -12.66
CA TYR A 68 -2.58 2.74 -12.95
C TYR A 68 -2.77 4.24 -13.26
N HIS A 69 -3.88 4.58 -13.91
CA HIS A 69 -4.27 5.97 -14.23
C HIS A 69 -5.34 6.53 -13.28
N ASP A 70 -5.64 5.84 -12.18
CA ASP A 70 -6.64 6.29 -11.23
C ASP A 70 -6.07 7.43 -10.37
N PRO A 71 -6.71 8.61 -10.33
CA PRO A 71 -6.22 9.75 -9.55
C PRO A 71 -6.10 9.44 -8.05
N ARG A 72 -6.83 8.44 -7.55
CA ARG A 72 -6.74 7.97 -6.16
C ARG A 72 -5.37 7.40 -5.82
N LEU A 73 -4.59 6.92 -6.79
CA LEU A 73 -3.21 6.51 -6.51
C LEU A 73 -2.31 7.70 -6.19
N LEU A 74 -2.59 8.88 -6.75
CA LEU A 74 -1.86 10.10 -6.37
C LEU A 74 -2.08 10.41 -4.89
N GLU A 75 -3.28 10.20 -4.36
CA GLU A 75 -3.55 10.35 -2.92
C GLU A 75 -2.74 9.35 -2.07
N VAL A 76 -2.59 8.10 -2.52
CA VAL A 76 -1.74 7.10 -1.84
C VAL A 76 -0.28 7.57 -1.79
N PHE A 77 0.26 8.09 -2.89
CA PHE A 77 1.62 8.64 -2.95
C PHE A 77 1.76 9.89 -2.07
N LEU A 78 0.77 10.77 -2.04
CA LEU A 78 0.79 11.96 -1.17
C LEU A 78 0.80 11.57 0.31
N ILE A 79 -0.02 10.58 0.70
CA ILE A 79 -0.01 10.04 2.06
C ILE A 79 1.40 9.51 2.38
N GLN A 80 2.00 8.73 1.48
CA GLN A 80 3.35 8.21 1.66
C GLN A 80 4.37 9.32 1.93
N VAL A 81 4.49 10.33 1.05
CA VAL A 81 5.47 11.41 1.20
C VAL A 81 5.28 12.12 2.55
N THR A 82 4.05 12.48 2.90
CA THR A 82 3.76 13.17 4.17
C THR A 82 4.00 12.34 5.44
N CYS A 83 4.13 11.01 5.33
CA CYS A 83 4.45 10.14 6.47
C CYS A 83 5.97 9.95 6.64
N PHE A 84 6.76 10.15 5.58
CA PHE A 84 8.22 10.03 5.62
C PHE A 84 8.92 11.35 5.95
N ASP A 85 8.27 12.51 5.75
CA ASP A 85 8.78 13.83 6.17
C ASP A 85 8.75 14.06 7.72
N LEU A 86 8.46 13.03 8.52
CA LEU A 86 8.44 13.07 9.99
C LEU A 86 9.65 12.37 10.64
N VAL A 87 10.71 12.05 9.87
CA VAL A 87 11.96 11.46 10.37
C VAL A 87 13.13 12.43 10.23
#